data_AF-S0DE40-F1
#
_entry.id   AF-S0DE40-F1
#
_cell.length_a   1.000
_cell.length_b   1.000
_cell.length_c   1.000
_cell.angle_alpha   90.00
_cell.angle_beta   90.00
_cell.angle_gamma   90.00
#
_symmetry.space_group_name_H-M   'P 1'
#
loop_
_entity.id
_entity.type
_entity.pdbx_description
1 polymer ?
#
loop_
_entity_poly.entity_id
_entity_poly.type
_entity_poly.pdbx_seq_one_letter_code
_entity_poly.pdbx_strand_id
1 'polypeptide(L)'
;LFKYTAANPSHTTGRVGRRSENIGKPGRPTKEQKAYTPVGWISVPGLPKCDGALKLAGDGMEPILRGGDIVLYSRLGSVAEIFWGEMYLLSVDTPMGDYIAVRYLHRSEKPGLAVLTGENSGFRDTEIELSKIRAIAFVKATVRMNSSK
;
A
#
# COMPACT_ATOMS: atom_id res chain seq x y z
N LEU A 1 6.14 1.16 -6.76
CA LEU A 1 4.90 1.73 -7.32
C LEU A 1 4.04 2.42 -6.25
N PHE A 2 3.88 1.83 -5.06
CA PHE A 2 3.20 2.51 -3.95
C PHE A 2 4.12 3.54 -3.28
N LYS A 3 4.07 4.79 -3.75
CA LYS A 3 4.87 5.90 -3.23
C LYS A 3 4.06 6.74 -2.24
N TYR A 4 3.64 6.15 -1.12
CA TYR A 4 3.21 6.90 0.05
C TYR A 4 3.69 6.17 1.29
N THR A 5 4.78 6.66 1.87
CA THR A 5 5.36 6.18 3.12
C THR A 5 4.74 6.98 4.25
N ALA A 6 4.12 6.33 5.22
CA ALA A 6 3.81 6.97 6.49
C ALA A 6 5.15 7.22 7.19
N ALA A 7 5.56 8.48 7.33
CA ALA A 7 6.76 8.79 8.08
C ALA A 7 6.56 8.36 9.55
N ASN A 8 7.59 7.77 10.16
CA ASN A 8 7.52 7.32 11.54
C ASN A 8 8.61 8.07 12.31
N PRO A 9 8.29 8.95 13.27
CA PRO A 9 9.31 9.64 14.03
C PRO A 9 9.92 8.65 15.05
N SER A 10 11.11 8.15 14.76
CA SER A 10 11.91 7.42 15.74
C SER A 10 12.39 8.38 16.83
N HIS A 11 11.89 8.20 18.06
CA HIS A 11 12.46 8.76 19.26
C HIS A 11 13.95 8.43 19.34
N THR A 12 14.82 9.45 19.38
CA THR A 12 16.23 9.25 19.73
C THR A 12 16.62 10.25 20.81
N THR A 13 16.69 9.74 22.03
CA THR A 13 17.37 10.38 23.18
C THR A 13 18.83 9.94 23.11
N GLY A 14 19.79 10.89 23.10
CA GLY A 14 21.22 10.55 23.20
C GLY A 14 22.15 11.70 22.84
N ARG A 15 22.97 12.11 23.81
CA ARG A 15 23.89 13.26 23.78
C ARG A 15 25.34 12.75 23.57
N VAL A 16 26.21 13.64 23.06
CA VAL A 16 27.70 13.68 23.14
C VAL A 16 28.52 13.18 21.94
N GLY A 17 29.44 14.04 21.45
CA GLY A 17 30.75 13.65 20.92
C GLY A 17 31.24 14.37 19.64
N ARG A 18 32.15 15.35 19.76
CA ARG A 18 32.92 15.92 18.63
C ARG A 18 34.00 14.93 18.15
N ARG A 19 34.15 14.73 16.84
CA ARG A 19 35.46 14.68 16.15
C ARG A 19 35.30 14.87 14.64
N SER A 20 36.14 15.73 14.09
CA SER A 20 36.25 16.02 12.65
C SER A 20 37.14 14.98 12.01
N GLU A 21 36.64 14.21 11.04
CA GLU A 21 37.44 13.48 10.07
C GLU A 21 36.79 13.61 8.69
N ASN A 22 37.61 14.07 7.75
CA ASN A 22 37.28 14.43 6.39
C ASN A 22 37.51 13.18 5.52
N ILE A 23 36.45 12.48 5.12
CA ILE A 23 36.53 11.28 4.28
C ILE A 23 35.59 11.46 3.09
N GLY A 24 36.19 11.55 1.89
CA GLY A 24 35.62 11.21 0.58
C GLY A 24 34.24 11.75 0.23
N LYS A 25 34.16 12.71 -0.70
CA LYS A 25 32.89 13.13 -1.32
C LYS A 25 32.13 11.91 -1.86
N PRO A 26 30.91 11.62 -1.39
CA PRO A 26 30.10 10.57 -2.00
C PRO A 26 29.67 11.03 -3.40
N GLY A 27 29.79 10.12 -4.36
CA GLY A 27 29.36 10.33 -5.74
C GLY A 27 27.91 10.78 -5.83
N ARG A 28 27.63 11.58 -6.85
CA ARG A 28 26.34 12.23 -7.13
C ARG A 28 25.17 11.23 -7.04
N PRO A 29 24.24 11.36 -6.08
CA PRO A 29 23.00 10.60 -6.16
C PRO A 29 22.15 11.17 -7.30
N THR A 30 21.94 10.38 -8.34
CA THR A 30 21.04 10.70 -9.45
C THR A 30 19.59 10.35 -9.06
N LYS A 31 18.71 11.33 -9.30
CA LYS A 31 17.25 11.40 -9.03
C LYS A 31 16.89 11.90 -7.63
N GLU A 32 16.62 13.20 -7.57
CA GLU A 32 15.99 13.93 -6.47
C GLU A 32 14.68 13.25 -6.06
N GLN A 33 14.72 12.48 -4.96
CA GLN A 33 13.52 12.05 -4.27
C GLN A 33 12.99 13.27 -3.54
N LYS A 34 11.85 13.82 -3.98
CA LYS A 34 11.15 14.87 -3.22
C LYS A 34 10.91 14.36 -1.79
N ALA A 35 11.58 14.96 -0.82
CA ALA A 35 11.30 14.74 0.58
C ALA A 35 9.93 15.35 0.89
N TYR A 36 8.93 14.53 1.17
CA TYR A 36 7.62 15.01 1.60
C TYR A 36 7.67 15.28 3.10
N THR A 37 7.37 16.52 3.50
CA THR A 37 7.18 16.86 4.92
C THR A 37 5.72 16.55 5.28
N PRO A 38 5.46 15.65 6.24
CA PRO A 38 4.10 15.37 6.69
C PRO A 38 3.42 16.63 7.24
N VAL A 39 2.18 16.88 6.83
CA VAL A 39 1.38 18.02 7.33
C VAL A 39 0.68 17.71 8.67
N GLY A 40 0.63 16.44 9.07
CA GLY A 40 -0.03 15.98 10.28
C GLY A 40 0.02 14.45 10.40
N TRP A 41 -0.57 13.93 11.47
CA TRP A 41 -0.55 12.50 11.81
C TRP A 41 -1.91 12.04 12.32
N ILE A 42 -2.26 10.79 12.03
CA ILE A 42 -3.41 10.10 12.61
C ILE A 42 -2.86 8.90 13.39
N SER A 43 -3.23 8.77 14.66
CA SER A 43 -2.89 7.60 15.47
C SER A 43 -4.08 6.65 15.51
N VAL A 44 -3.85 5.38 15.17
CA VAL A 44 -4.85 4.30 15.24
C VAL A 44 -4.39 3.31 16.31
N PRO A 45 -4.93 3.39 17.54
CA PRO A 45 -4.54 2.49 18.63
C PRO A 45 -4.76 1.02 18.27
N GLY A 46 -3.82 0.16 18.64
CA GLY A 46 -3.90 -1.28 18.40
C GLY A 46 -3.60 -1.73 16.97
N LEU A 47 -3.39 -0.80 16.02
CA LEU A 47 -3.03 -1.16 14.65
C LEU A 47 -1.57 -1.64 14.58
N PRO A 48 -1.29 -2.82 14.01
CA PRO A 48 0.09 -3.25 13.75
C PRO A 48 0.83 -2.26 12.84
N LYS A 49 2.17 -2.25 12.89
CA LYS A 49 2.98 -1.40 11.99
C LYS A 49 2.56 -1.58 10.53
N CYS A 50 2.40 -0.46 9.82
CA CYS A 50 2.10 -0.42 8.39
C CYS A 50 3.27 0.19 7.62
N ASP A 51 3.41 -0.19 6.35
CA ASP A 51 4.43 0.38 5.45
C ASP A 51 4.00 1.74 4.91
N GLY A 52 2.70 1.97 4.82
CA GLY A 52 2.16 3.18 4.22
C GLY A 52 0.65 3.24 4.25
N ALA A 53 0.14 4.32 3.68
CA ALA A 53 -1.27 4.55 3.51
C ALA A 53 -1.53 5.27 2.19
N LEU A 54 -2.71 5.09 1.58
CA LEU A 54 -3.12 5.85 0.41
C LEU A 54 -4.61 6.14 0.41
N LYS A 55 -5.00 7.23 -0.26
CA LYS A 55 -6.39 7.59 -0.49
C LYS A 55 -6.94 6.80 -1.68
N LEU A 56 -8.06 6.13 -1.49
CA LEU A 56 -8.72 5.36 -2.54
C LEU A 56 -9.49 6.24 -3.50
N ALA A 57 -9.50 5.79 -4.75
CA ALA A 57 -10.37 6.27 -5.80
C ALA A 57 -11.17 5.07 -6.34
N GLY A 58 -12.44 5.31 -6.69
CA GLY A 58 -13.35 4.28 -7.21
C GLY A 58 -14.25 3.64 -6.16
N ASP A 59 -15.09 2.73 -6.63
CA ASP A 59 -16.28 2.17 -5.96
C ASP A 59 -16.32 0.63 -6.01
N GLY A 60 -15.28 -0.01 -6.54
CA GLY A 60 -15.25 -1.46 -6.74
C GLY A 60 -15.36 -2.30 -5.47
N MET A 61 -15.19 -1.68 -4.30
CA MET A 61 -15.26 -2.32 -2.97
C MET A 61 -16.41 -1.75 -2.13
N GLU A 62 -17.35 -1.00 -2.72
CA GLU A 62 -18.52 -0.52 -2.01
C GLU A 62 -19.44 -1.68 -1.58
N PRO A 63 -20.09 -1.58 -0.40
CA PRO A 63 -20.12 -0.44 0.51
C PRO A 63 -18.97 -0.40 1.53
N ILE A 64 -18.14 -1.45 1.59
CA ILE A 64 -17.08 -1.60 2.59
C ILE A 64 -16.08 -0.45 2.46
N LEU A 65 -15.51 -0.26 1.26
CA LEU A 65 -14.63 0.86 0.95
C LEU A 65 -15.26 1.78 -0.07
N ARG A 66 -15.13 3.08 0.16
CA ARG A 66 -15.68 4.14 -0.68
C ARG A 66 -14.56 5.01 -1.20
N GLY A 67 -14.84 5.66 -2.33
CA GLY A 67 -13.97 6.71 -2.85
C GLY A 67 -13.68 7.75 -1.76
N GLY A 68 -12.40 8.01 -1.52
CA GLY A 68 -11.93 8.95 -0.50
C GLY A 68 -11.46 8.33 0.81
N ASP A 69 -11.72 7.06 1.07
CA ASP A 69 -11.16 6.34 2.22
C ASP A 69 -9.64 6.29 2.16
N ILE A 70 -8.99 6.22 3.33
CA ILE A 70 -7.56 5.98 3.43
C ILE A 70 -7.34 4.52 3.79
N VAL A 71 -6.64 3.77 2.93
CA VAL A 71 -6.21 2.39 3.18
C VAL A 71 -4.81 2.40 3.77
N LEU A 72 -4.62 1.71 4.89
CA LEU A 72 -3.33 1.44 5.51
C LEU A 72 -2.89 0.04 5.14
N TYR A 73 -1.67 -0.12 4.64
CA TYR A 73 -1.21 -1.37 4.06
C TYR A 73 0.20 -1.77 4.51
N SER A 74 0.53 -3.05 4.33
CA SER A 74 1.89 -3.59 4.48
C SER A 74 2.25 -4.40 3.24
N ARG A 75 3.38 -4.10 2.61
CA ARG A 75 3.80 -4.79 1.39
C ARG A 75 4.13 -6.24 1.73
N LEU A 76 3.77 -7.16 0.84
CA LEU A 76 4.27 -8.52 0.91
C LEU A 76 5.58 -8.64 0.15
N GLY A 77 6.42 -9.57 0.56
CA GLY A 77 7.67 -9.90 -0.15
C GLY A 77 7.39 -10.68 -1.43
N SER A 78 6.34 -11.49 -1.44
CA SER A 78 5.97 -12.38 -2.54
C SER A 78 4.47 -12.66 -2.57
N VAL A 79 3.94 -13.00 -3.77
CA VAL A 79 2.58 -13.51 -3.94
C VAL A 79 2.36 -14.86 -3.23
N ALA A 80 3.43 -15.57 -2.85
CA ALA A 80 3.32 -16.78 -2.04
C ALA A 80 2.85 -16.51 -0.60
N GLU A 81 2.96 -15.26 -0.13
CA GLU A 81 2.54 -14.84 1.23
C GLU A 81 1.06 -14.42 1.28
N ILE A 82 0.30 -14.62 0.20
CA ILE A 82 -1.13 -14.27 0.15
C ILE A 82 -1.91 -15.18 1.11
N PHE A 83 -2.59 -14.54 2.07
CA PHE A 83 -3.74 -15.09 2.77
C PHE A 83 -4.98 -14.94 1.89
N TRP A 84 -5.49 -16.06 1.39
CA TRP A 84 -6.63 -16.08 0.47
C TRP A 84 -7.94 -15.72 1.17
N GLY A 85 -8.80 -14.98 0.48
CA GLY A 85 -10.03 -14.40 1.03
C GLY A 85 -9.83 -13.01 1.64
N GLU A 86 -8.58 -12.56 1.79
CA GLU A 86 -8.26 -11.26 2.36
C GLU A 86 -8.13 -10.16 1.31
N MET A 87 -8.15 -8.91 1.78
CA MET A 87 -8.12 -7.72 0.95
C MET A 87 -6.70 -7.21 0.71
N TYR A 88 -6.39 -6.90 -0.54
CA TYR A 88 -5.07 -6.45 -0.96
C TYR A 88 -5.15 -5.20 -1.82
N LEU A 89 -4.18 -4.32 -1.64
CA LEU A 89 -3.79 -3.31 -2.61
C LEU A 89 -2.80 -3.96 -3.57
N LEU A 90 -3.12 -3.96 -4.86
CA LEU A 90 -2.30 -4.60 -5.88
C LEU A 90 -2.09 -3.71 -7.09
N SER A 91 -0.99 -3.98 -7.78
CA SER A 91 -0.69 -3.47 -9.11
C SER A 91 -0.51 -4.65 -10.04
N VAL A 92 -1.32 -4.68 -11.09
CA VAL A 92 -1.32 -5.73 -12.11
C VAL A 92 -0.85 -5.12 -13.42
N ASP A 93 0.08 -5.81 -14.06
CA ASP A 93 0.52 -5.46 -15.41
C ASP A 93 -0.57 -5.83 -16.42
N THR A 94 -1.02 -4.85 -17.19
CA THR A 94 -2.01 -5.04 -18.25
C THR A 94 -1.53 -4.38 -19.54
N PRO A 95 -2.04 -4.78 -20.72
CA PRO A 95 -1.69 -4.15 -21.99
C PRO A 95 -1.98 -2.63 -22.04
N MET A 96 -2.91 -2.13 -21.20
CA MET A 96 -3.27 -0.73 -21.11
C MET A 96 -2.44 0.05 -20.07
N GLY A 97 -1.48 -0.62 -19.42
CA GLY A 97 -0.68 -0.09 -18.32
C GLY A 97 -1.00 -0.74 -16.97
N ASP A 98 -0.40 -0.21 -15.90
CA ASP A 98 -0.59 -0.75 -14.55
C ASP A 98 -2.03 -0.53 -14.06
N TYR A 99 -2.76 -1.62 -13.81
CA TYR A 99 -4.03 -1.59 -13.11
C TYR A 99 -3.78 -1.62 -11.60
N ILE A 100 -4.07 -0.52 -10.92
CA ILE A 100 -3.92 -0.40 -9.46
C ILE A 100 -5.30 -0.38 -8.81
N ALA A 101 -5.55 -1.32 -7.91
CA ALA A 101 -6.84 -1.44 -7.24
C ALA A 101 -6.70 -2.07 -5.85
N VAL A 102 -7.76 -1.95 -5.06
CA VAL A 102 -7.98 -2.77 -3.86
C VAL A 102 -9.05 -3.80 -4.16
N ARG A 103 -8.75 -5.08 -3.92
CA ARG A 103 -9.64 -6.22 -4.19
C ARG A 103 -9.42 -7.33 -3.17
N TYR A 104 -10.41 -8.20 -2.99
CA TYR A 104 -10.13 -9.50 -2.37
C TYR A 104 -9.43 -10.42 -3.36
N LEU A 105 -8.57 -11.29 -2.83
CA LEU A 105 -7.89 -12.32 -3.62
C LEU A 105 -8.38 -13.71 -3.22
N HIS A 106 -8.96 -14.43 -4.16
CA HIS A 106 -9.34 -15.83 -3.98
C HIS A 106 -8.51 -16.75 -4.87
N ARG A 107 -8.36 -18.00 -4.44
CA ARG A 107 -7.73 -19.03 -5.26
C ARG A 107 -8.61 -19.27 -6.48
N SER A 108 -8.00 -19.29 -7.65
CA SER A 108 -8.65 -19.85 -8.82
C SER A 108 -8.63 -21.38 -8.75
N GLU A 109 -9.58 -22.01 -9.44
CA GLU A 109 -9.52 -23.43 -9.80
C GLU A 109 -8.34 -23.74 -10.74
N LYS A 110 -7.88 -22.75 -11.51
CA LYS A 110 -6.73 -22.89 -12.42
C LYS A 110 -5.41 -22.59 -11.69
N PRO A 111 -4.38 -23.43 -11.88
CA PRO A 111 -3.10 -23.24 -11.21
C PRO A 111 -2.41 -21.96 -11.69
N GLY A 112 -1.81 -21.23 -10.75
CA GLY A 112 -1.07 -20.00 -11.03
C GLY A 112 -1.94 -18.75 -11.25
N LEU A 113 -3.26 -18.88 -11.11
CA LEU A 113 -4.20 -17.76 -11.25
C LEU A 113 -4.83 -17.40 -9.90
N ALA A 114 -5.23 -16.14 -9.78
CA ALA A 114 -6.00 -15.60 -8.67
C ALA A 114 -7.27 -14.94 -9.23
N VAL A 115 -8.35 -15.01 -8.46
CA VAL A 115 -9.58 -14.29 -8.77
C VAL A 115 -9.60 -13.00 -7.95
N LEU A 116 -9.66 -11.87 -8.66
CA LEU A 116 -9.92 -10.56 -8.10
C LEU A 116 -11.44 -10.40 -7.96
N THR A 117 -11.91 -10.22 -6.73
CA THR A 117 -13.33 -9.97 -6.45
C THR A 117 -13.47 -8.63 -5.72
N GLY A 118 -14.66 -8.05 -5.80
CA GLY A 118 -15.04 -6.90 -4.98
C GLY A 118 -16.44 -7.05 -4.44
N GLU A 119 -16.81 -6.21 -3.48
CA GLU A 119 -18.15 -6.25 -2.88
C GLU A 119 -19.23 -5.60 -3.72
N ASN A 120 -18.83 -4.70 -4.61
CA ASN A 120 -19.78 -4.04 -5.45
C ASN A 120 -20.22 -5.02 -6.54
N SER A 121 -21.46 -5.52 -6.42
CA SER A 121 -22.06 -6.50 -7.34
C SER A 121 -22.19 -6.00 -8.78
N GLY A 122 -22.02 -4.69 -9.02
CA GLY A 122 -21.91 -4.13 -10.37
C GLY A 122 -20.59 -4.45 -11.07
N PHE A 123 -19.58 -4.92 -10.34
CA PHE A 123 -18.28 -5.32 -10.88
C PHE A 123 -18.18 -6.83 -11.01
N ARG A 124 -17.65 -7.28 -12.15
CA ARG A 124 -17.43 -8.69 -12.41
C ARG A 124 -16.09 -9.14 -11.83
N ASP A 125 -16.11 -10.34 -11.26
CA ASP A 125 -14.89 -11.04 -10.88
C ASP A 125 -13.95 -11.21 -12.07
N THR A 126 -12.67 -10.99 -11.82
CA THR A 126 -11.64 -11.03 -12.87
C THR A 126 -10.54 -12.00 -12.48
N GLU A 127 -10.29 -12.97 -13.35
CA GLU A 127 -9.20 -13.93 -13.17
C GLU A 127 -7.89 -13.34 -13.73
N ILE A 128 -6.82 -13.38 -12.94
CA ILE A 128 -5.49 -12.89 -13.34
C ILE A 128 -4.42 -13.94 -13.08
N GLU A 129 -3.35 -13.91 -13.87
CA GLU A 129 -2.13 -14.66 -13.57
C GLU A 129 -1.38 -14.00 -12.41
N LEU A 130 -0.93 -14.81 -11.44
CA LEU A 130 -0.12 -14.33 -10.32
C LEU A 130 1.19 -13.66 -10.79
N SER A 131 1.74 -14.11 -11.92
CA SER A 131 2.93 -13.55 -12.56
C SER A 131 2.76 -12.09 -13.02
N LYS A 132 1.52 -11.64 -13.25
CA LYS A 132 1.21 -10.27 -13.67
C LYS A 132 1.12 -9.29 -12.49
N ILE A 133 1.11 -9.78 -11.25
CA ILE A 133 1.12 -8.91 -10.06
C ILE A 133 2.53 -8.32 -9.90
N ARG A 134 2.66 -7.02 -10.17
CA ARG A 134 3.93 -6.28 -10.06
C ARG A 134 4.25 -5.86 -8.63
N ALA A 135 3.21 -5.59 -7.85
CA ALA A 135 3.33 -5.25 -6.44
C ALA A 135 2.05 -5.59 -5.70
N ILE A 136 2.17 -6.02 -4.45
CA ILE A 136 1.04 -6.40 -3.60
C ILE A 136 1.29 -5.96 -2.16
N ALA A 137 0.23 -5.54 -1.49
CA ALA A 137 0.24 -5.18 -0.09
C ALA A 137 -1.06 -5.59 0.59
N PHE A 138 -0.93 -6.19 1.77
CA PHE A 138 -2.05 -6.56 2.63
C PHE A 138 -2.70 -5.30 3.23
N VAL A 139 -4.02 -5.20 3.14
CA VAL A 139 -4.79 -4.11 3.75
C VAL A 139 -4.99 -4.41 5.23
N LYS A 140 -4.43 -3.57 6.11
CA LYS A 140 -4.50 -3.76 7.57
C LYS A 140 -5.69 -3.06 8.21
N ALA A 141 -6.03 -1.89 7.69
CA ALA A 141 -7.14 -1.08 8.16
C ALA A 141 -7.52 -0.04 7.14
N THR A 142 -8.71 0.53 7.31
CA THR A 142 -9.18 1.67 6.55
C THR A 142 -9.67 2.76 7.48
N VAL A 143 -9.47 4.02 7.08
CA VAL A 143 -9.91 5.20 7.80
C VAL A 143 -10.84 5.98 6.87
N ARG A 144 -12.10 6.10 7.28
CA ARG A 144 -13.09 6.96 6.64
C ARG A 144 -13.36 8.16 7.53
N MET A 145 -13.11 9.36 7.00
CA MET A 145 -13.45 10.61 7.67
C MET A 145 -14.77 11.11 7.10
N ASN A 146 -15.83 11.02 7.90
CA ASN A 146 -17.11 11.64 7.58
C ASN A 146 -17.18 12.97 8.32
N SER A 147 -17.43 14.07 7.61
CA SER A 147 -17.79 15.33 8.25
C SER A 147 -19.31 15.40 8.32
N SER A 148 -19.89 15.35 9.50
CA SER A 148 -21.24 15.89 9.70
C SER A 148 -21.15 17.42 9.58
N LYS A 149 -22.15 18.04 8.95
CA LYS A 149 -22.39 19.47 9.13
C LYS A 149 -22.98 19.72 10.51
#